data_AF-A0A2U3RNV7-F1
#
_entry.id   AF-A0A2U3RNV7-F1
#
_cell.length_a   1.000
_cell.length_b   1.000
_cell.length_c   1.000
_cell.angle_alpha   90.00
_cell.angle_beta   90.00
_cell.angle_gamma   90.00
#
_symmetry.space_group_name_H-M   'P 1'
#
loop_
_entity.id
_entity.type
_entity.pdbx_description
1 polymer ?
#
loop_
_entity_poly.entity_id
_entity_poly.type
_entity_poly.pdbx_seq_one_letter_code
_entity_poly.pdbx_strand_id
1 'polypeptide(L)' 'MESRSLTLKLTDKLIRKIKIPTERTSTIKDKIEPVLKLRISPTGRKPWSFEKKI' A
#
# COMPACT_ATOMS: atom_id res chain seq x y z
N MET A 1 13.78 -6.57 -7.92
CA MET A 1 12.42 -6.50 -8.51
C MET A 1 11.82 -5.17 -8.11
N GLU A 2 11.62 -4.25 -9.06
CA GLU A 2 11.15 -2.89 -8.76
C GLU A 2 9.66 -2.89 -8.38
N SER A 3 9.36 -2.49 -7.15
CA SER A 3 8.00 -2.28 -6.66
C SER A 3 7.59 -0.83 -6.86
N ARG A 4 6.42 -0.58 -7.45
CA ARG A 4 5.91 0.78 -7.63
C ARG A 4 5.38 1.31 -6.30
N SER A 5 5.97 2.41 -5.81
CA SER A 5 5.54 3.08 -4.59
C SER A 5 4.78 4.36 -4.90
N LEU A 6 3.66 4.57 -4.23
CA LEU A 6 2.85 5.79 -4.31
C LEU A 6 2.62 6.34 -2.89
N THR A 7 2.57 7.65 -2.74
CA THR A 7 2.21 8.29 -1.46
C THR A 7 0.86 8.96 -1.61
N LEU A 8 -0.14 8.53 -0.82
CA LEU A 8 -1.50 9.07 -0.82
C LEU A 8 -2.04 9.11 0.60
N LYS A 9 -3.08 9.91 0.84
CA LYS A 9 -3.87 9.79 2.08
C LYS A 9 -4.70 8.51 2.02
N LEU A 10 -4.38 7.53 2.85
CA LEU A 10 -5.14 6.29 2.99
C LEU A 10 -6.46 6.60 3.68
N THR A 11 -7.54 6.10 3.09
CA THR A 11 -8.90 6.21 3.60
C THR A 11 -9.62 4.91 3.27
N ASP A 12 -10.62 4.51 4.06
CA ASP A 12 -11.39 3.29 3.81
C ASP A 12 -12.00 3.26 2.40
N LYS A 13 -12.49 4.42 1.93
CA LYS A 13 -13.04 4.57 0.58
C LYS A 13 -12.00 4.27 -0.49
N LEU A 14 -10.76 4.73 -0.30
CA LEU A 14 -9.67 4.45 -1.23
C LEU A 14 -9.29 2.98 -1.20
N ILE A 15 -9.11 2.38 -0.02
CA ILE A 15 -8.69 0.98 0.16
C ILE A 15 -9.66 0.00 -0.53
N ARG A 16 -10.97 0.28 -0.46
CA ARG A 16 -12.02 -0.48 -1.15
C ARG A 16 -11.97 -0.33 -2.67
N LYS A 17 -11.58 0.84 -3.19
CA LYS A 17 -11.53 1.15 -4.63
C LYS A 17 -10.23 0.76 -5.32
N ILE A 18 -9.17 0.46 -4.57
CA ILE A 18 -7.89 0.03 -5.15
C ILE A 18 -8.11 -1.22 -6.01
N LYS A 19 -7.78 -1.09 -7.31
CA LYS A 19 -7.68 -2.23 -8.22
C LYS A 19 -6.47 -3.08 -7.86
N ILE A 20 -6.65 -4.39 -7.87
CA ILE A 20 -5.57 -5.35 -7.64
C ILE A 20 -4.62 -5.28 -8.85
N PRO A 21 -3.32 -5.01 -8.66
CA PRO A 21 -2.36 -5.02 -9.75
C PRO A 21 -2.18 -6.46 -10.24
N THR A 22 -2.03 -6.71 -11.54
CA THR A 22 -1.90 -8.07 -12.08
C THR A 22 -0.46 -8.56 -12.18
N GLU A 23 0.50 -7.65 -12.32
CA GLU A 23 1.88 -8.00 -12.65
C GLU A 23 2.83 -7.91 -11.45
N ARG A 24 2.66 -6.90 -10.59
CA ARG A 24 3.62 -6.58 -9.52
C ARG A 24 2.95 -6.06 -8.27
N THR A 25 3.64 -6.21 -7.14
CA THR A 25 3.20 -5.62 -5.88
C THR A 25 3.35 -4.11 -5.92
N SER A 26 2.28 -3.41 -5.60
CA SER A 26 2.28 -1.95 -5.41
C SER A 26 2.28 -1.64 -3.92
N THR A 27 2.97 -0.56 -3.53
CA THR A 27 2.98 -0.08 -2.14
C THR A 27 2.41 1.32 -2.09
N ILE A 28 1.43 1.55 -1.22
CA ILE A 28 0.90 2.88 -0.93
C ILE A 28 1.37 3.28 0.47
N LYS A 29 2.17 4.34 0.55
CA LYS A 29 2.55 4.96 1.83
C LYS A 29 1.48 5.97 2.22
N ASP A 30 1.12 6.00 3.50
CA ASP A 30 0.22 7.03 3.98
C ASP A 30 0.91 8.40 4.00
N LYS A 31 0.16 9.44 3.63
CA LYS A 31 0.66 10.82 3.62
C LYS A 31 0.72 11.44 5.02
N ILE A 32 -0.19 11.05 5.93
CA ILE A 32 -0.29 11.60 7.29
C ILE A 32 0.62 10.83 8.25
N GLU A 33 0.67 9.50 8.11
CA GLU A 33 1.48 8.59 8.90
C GLU A 33 2.47 7.83 7.99
N PRO A 34 3.63 8.41 7.64
CA PRO A 34 4.56 7.84 6.63
C PRO A 34 5.12 6.45 6.95
N VAL A 35 5.07 6.08 8.24
CA VAL A 35 5.46 4.75 8.74
C VAL A 35 4.43 3.68 8.39
N LEU A 36 3.17 4.07 8.14
CA LEU A 36 2.10 3.19 7.68
C LEU A 36 2.16 3.01 6.16
N LYS A 37 2.23 1.74 5.73
CA LYS A 37 2.30 1.36 4.32
C LYS A 37 1.33 0.23 4.04
N LEU A 38 0.49 0.39 3.02
CA LEU A 38 -0.38 -0.65 2.49
C LEU A 38 0.30 -1.32 1.29
N ARG A 39 0.52 -2.64 1.37
CA ARG A 39 1.04 -3.41 0.23
C ARG A 39 -0.12 -4.09 -0.48
N ILE A 40 -0.17 -4.00 -1.81
CA ILE A 40 -1.20 -4.64 -2.63
C ILE A 40 -0.50 -5.62 -3.54
N SER A 41 -0.67 -6.90 -3.24
CA SER A 41 -0.07 -7.98 -4.03
C SER A 41 -0.94 -8.35 -5.23
N PRO A 42 -0.36 -8.99 -6.26
CA PRO A 42 -1.16 -9.52 -7.37
C PRO A 42 -2.18 -10.58 -6.98
N THR A 43 -1.97 -11.26 -5.84
CA THR A 43 -2.91 -12.23 -5.28
C THR A 43 -4.16 -11.60 -4.65
N GLY A 44 -4.27 -10.27 -4.65
CA GLY A 44 -5.38 -9.55 -4.04
C GLY A 44 -5.23 -9.31 -2.54
N ARG A 45 -4.20 -9.88 -1.88
CA ARG A 45 -3.90 -9.58 -0.47
C ARG A 45 -3.47 -8.13 -0.32
N LYS A 46 -4.01 -7.48 0.72
CA LYS A 46 -3.77 -6.08 1.10
C LYS A 46 -3.21 -5.96 2.52
N PRO A 47 -2.03 -6.54 2.84
CA PRO A 47 -1.48 -6.45 4.18
C PRO A 47 -1.04 -5.02 4.52
N TRP A 48 -1.32 -4.63 5.75
CA TRP A 48 -0.72 -3.48 6.38
C TRP A 48 0.72 -3.79 6.81
N SER A 49 1.59 -2.80 6.69
CA SER A 49 2.94 -2.84 7.20
C SER A 49 3.24 -1.51 7.88
N PHE A 50 3.92 -1.58 9.01
CA PHE A 50 4.33 -0.42 9.78
C PHE A 50 5.84 -0.50 10.00
N GLU A 51 6.54 0.60 9.72
CA GLU A 51 7.97 0.69 9.97
C GLU A 51 8.18 1.14 11.42
N LYS A 52 8.43 0.18 12.30
CA LYS A 52 8.74 0.46 13.70
C LYS A 52 10.12 1.12 13.76
N LYS A 53 10.19 2.37 14.21
CA LYS A 53 11.46 2.97 14.64
C LYS A 53 11.86 2.27 15.95
N ILE A 54 12.99 1.58 15.90
CA ILE A 54 13.68 0.98 17.05
C ILE A 54 14.83 1.92 17.41
#